data_AF-A0A662TRU0-F1
#
_entry.id   AF-A0A662TRU0-F1
#
_cell.length_a   1.000
_cell.length_b   1.000
_cell.length_c   1.000
_cell.angle_alpha   90.00
_cell.angle_beta   90.00
_cell.angle_gamma   90.00
#
_symmetry.space_group_name_H-M   'P 1'
#
loop_
_entity.id
_entity.type
_entity.pdbx_description
1 polymer ?
#
loop_
_entity_poly.entity_id
_entity_poly.type
_entity_poly.pdbx_seq_one_letter_code
_entity_poly.pdbx_strand_id
1 'polypeptide(L)'
;MRRGKKSREYGSEGILREILSYKTGIISVCILSFLVLLSLYTLITIPYSEAVRLWRGSEEMWIKNPRNAPPEWIEIFYGKKLPRTILLSSTEDEDVVKVTTPNKIQITYGFNYEY
;
A
#
# COMPACT_ATOMS: atom_id res chain seq x y z
N MET A 1 49.80 39.35 16.41
CA MET A 1 48.63 38.82 17.14
C MET A 1 47.37 39.03 16.28
N ARG A 2 46.95 38.02 15.49
CA ARG A 2 45.72 38.07 14.68
C ARG A 2 45.00 36.73 14.83
N ARG A 3 44.22 36.62 15.91
CA ARG A 3 43.30 35.51 16.18
C ARG A 3 41.90 36.03 15.93
N GLY A 4 41.09 35.28 15.17
CA GLY A 4 39.64 35.47 15.14
C GLY A 4 39.09 35.84 13.77
N LYS A 5 38.95 34.84 12.90
CA LYS A 5 37.86 34.69 11.90
C LYS A 5 38.16 33.45 11.04
N LYS A 6 38.02 32.26 11.62
CA LYS A 6 38.09 31.00 10.86
C LYS A 6 37.13 29.92 11.40
N SER A 7 35.97 30.35 11.89
CA SER A 7 34.99 29.47 12.55
C SER A 7 33.60 29.50 11.90
N ARG A 8 33.47 30.05 10.68
CA ARG A 8 32.20 30.13 9.93
C ARG A 8 32.27 29.53 8.52
N GLU A 9 33.34 28.81 8.20
CA GLU A 9 33.51 28.24 6.84
C GLU A 9 32.57 27.03 6.60
N TYR A 10 32.03 26.43 7.66
CA TYR A 10 31.05 25.33 7.61
C TYR A 10 29.91 25.53 8.61
N GLY A 11 29.23 26.68 8.56
CA GLY A 11 27.99 26.87 9.32
C GLY A 11 26.87 25.94 8.84
N SER A 12 25.87 25.67 9.68
CA SER A 12 24.65 24.92 9.31
C SER A 12 24.05 25.42 7.98
N GLU A 13 24.07 26.73 7.77
CA GLU A 13 23.64 27.40 6.54
C GLU A 13 24.47 27.00 5.31
N GLY A 14 25.78 26.80 5.47
CA GLY A 14 26.67 26.34 4.40
C GLY A 14 26.39 24.88 4.02
N ILE A 15 26.17 24.04 5.02
CA ILE A 15 25.85 22.61 4.83
C ILE A 15 24.50 22.44 4.11
N LEU A 16 23.47 23.18 4.54
CA LEU A 16 22.16 23.15 3.89
C LEU A 16 22.23 23.62 2.44
N ARG A 17 22.99 24.70 2.18
CA ARG A 17 23.18 25.22 0.82
C ARG A 17 23.92 24.23 -0.08
N GLU A 18 24.89 23.50 0.47
CA GLU A 18 25.66 22.49 -0.25
C GLU A 18 24.80 21.27 -0.58
N ILE A 19 24.02 20.75 0.37
CA ILE A 19 23.06 19.65 0.15
C ILE A 19 22.04 20.01 -0.93
N LEU A 20 21.50 21.23 -0.90
CA LEU A 20 20.55 21.73 -1.89
C LEU A 20 21.20 22.09 -3.25
N SER A 21 22.53 22.17 -3.32
CA SER A 21 23.25 22.43 -4.58
C SER A 21 23.34 21.17 -5.44
N TYR A 22 23.38 19.98 -4.83
CA TYR A 22 23.48 18.71 -5.54
C TYR A 22 22.09 18.15 -5.89
N LYS A 23 21.89 17.75 -7.15
CA LYS A 23 20.65 17.10 -7.62
C LYS A 23 20.26 15.88 -6.77
N THR A 24 21.23 15.08 -6.36
CA THR A 24 21.02 13.90 -5.49
C THR A 24 20.64 14.26 -4.07
N GLY A 25 21.17 15.37 -3.54
CA GLY A 25 20.82 15.89 -2.22
C GLY A 25 19.35 16.33 -2.16
N ILE A 26 18.89 17.05 -3.18
CA ILE A 26 17.46 17.43 -3.31
C ILE A 26 16.57 16.18 -3.34
N ILE A 27 16.90 15.19 -4.17
CA ILE A 27 16.11 13.93 -4.28
C ILE A 27 16.00 13.25 -2.90
N SER A 28 17.10 13.17 -2.15
CA SER A 28 17.12 12.54 -0.84
C SER A 28 16.24 13.29 0.17
N VAL A 29 16.33 14.62 0.19
CA VAL A 29 15.47 15.46 1.04
C VAL A 29 14.00 15.32 0.65
N CYS A 30 13.68 15.24 -0.64
CA CYS A 30 12.31 15.00 -1.11
C CYS A 30 11.78 13.64 -0.66
N ILE A 31 12.55 12.56 -0.84
CA ILE A 31 12.15 11.21 -0.42
C ILE A 31 11.99 11.15 1.10
N LEU A 32 12.93 11.73 1.86
CA LEU A 32 12.86 11.76 3.32
C LEU A 32 11.62 12.53 3.79
N SER A 33 11.37 13.71 3.22
CA SER A 33 10.18 14.51 3.52
C SER A 33 8.89 13.75 3.19
N PHE A 34 8.85 13.08 2.03
CA PHE A 34 7.73 12.24 1.64
C PHE A 34 7.47 11.11 2.64
N LEU A 35 8.51 10.39 3.08
CA LEU A 35 8.37 9.32 4.07
C LEU A 35 7.88 9.82 5.42
N VAL A 36 8.36 10.99 5.87
CA VAL A 36 7.89 11.62 7.11
C VAL A 36 6.42 12.00 7.01
N LEU A 37 6.02 12.64 5.91
CA LEU A 37 4.61 12.99 5.66
C LEU A 37 3.73 11.73 5.59
N LEU A 38 4.19 10.69 4.92
CA LEU A 38 3.49 9.40 4.85
C LEU A 38 3.31 8.78 6.24
N SER A 39 4.36 8.81 7.08
CA SER A 39 4.28 8.29 8.45
C SER A 39 3.32 9.08 9.34
N LEU A 40 3.18 10.40 9.14
CA LEU A 40 2.19 11.19 9.86
C LEU A 40 0.79 10.92 9.34
N TYR A 41 0.65 10.77 8.02
CA TYR A 41 -0.61 10.44 7.36
C TYR A 41 -1.17 9.10 7.87
N THR A 42 -0.32 8.08 8.02
CA THR A 42 -0.76 6.77 8.52
C THR A 42 -1.36 6.83 9.93
N LEU A 43 -0.82 7.66 10.83
CA LEU A 43 -1.35 7.84 12.19
C LEU A 43 -2.72 8.52 12.21
N ILE A 44 -2.99 9.42 11.25
CA ILE A 44 -4.27 10.11 11.13
C ILE A 44 -5.32 9.18 10.51
N THR A 45 -4.95 8.43 9.48
CA THR A 45 -5.87 7.57 8.73
C THR A 45 -6.16 6.24 9.42
N ILE A 46 -5.17 5.64 10.10
CA ILE A 46 -5.30 4.31 10.72
C ILE A 46 -5.04 4.43 12.23
N PRO A 47 -6.08 4.54 13.08
CA PRO A 47 -5.90 4.61 14.52
C PRO A 47 -5.29 3.31 15.06
N TYR A 48 -4.62 3.40 16.22
CA TYR A 48 -3.82 2.29 16.77
C TYR A 48 -4.60 0.96 16.92
N SER A 49 -5.87 1.02 17.32
CA SER A 49 -6.74 -0.17 17.44
C SER A 49 -6.99 -0.86 16.09
N GLU A 50 -7.17 -0.08 15.03
CA GLU A 50 -7.33 -0.55 13.65
C GLU A 50 -6.02 -1.13 13.12
N ALA A 51 -4.90 -0.47 13.41
CA ALA A 51 -3.58 -0.96 13.03
C ALA A 51 -3.27 -2.33 13.64
N VAL A 52 -3.58 -2.53 14.94
CA VAL A 52 -3.42 -3.84 15.60
C VAL A 52 -4.36 -4.88 14.99
N ARG A 53 -5.60 -4.52 14.65
CA ARG A 53 -6.55 -5.42 14.00
C ARG A 53 -6.05 -5.89 12.63
N LEU A 54 -5.58 -4.96 11.80
CA LEU A 54 -5.01 -5.24 10.49
C LEU A 54 -3.71 -6.07 10.61
N TRP A 55 -2.83 -5.71 11.55
CA TRP A 55 -1.53 -6.36 11.74
C TRP A 55 -1.62 -7.78 12.26
N ARG A 56 -2.56 -8.06 13.19
CA ARG A 56 -2.81 -9.42 13.68
C ARG A 56 -3.37 -10.34 12.59
N GLY A 57 -3.64 -9.79 11.41
CA GLY A 57 -4.43 -10.43 10.40
C GLY A 57 -5.85 -10.51 10.90
N SER A 58 -6.73 -9.66 10.39
CA SER A 58 -8.11 -10.11 10.26
C SER A 58 -8.03 -11.46 9.53
N GLU A 59 -8.36 -12.55 10.22
CA GLU A 59 -8.23 -13.92 9.74
C GLU A 59 -8.87 -14.08 8.35
N GLU A 60 -9.94 -13.32 8.11
CA GLU A 60 -10.63 -13.19 6.84
C GLU A 60 -9.81 -12.58 5.69
N MET A 61 -8.88 -11.65 5.95
CA MET A 61 -8.14 -10.95 4.88
C MET A 61 -7.04 -11.84 4.30
N TRP A 62 -6.32 -12.58 5.15
CA TRP A 62 -5.32 -13.55 4.69
C TRP A 62 -5.93 -14.70 3.90
N ILE A 63 -7.18 -15.09 4.21
CA ILE A 63 -7.92 -16.09 3.42
C ILE A 63 -8.20 -15.57 2.00
N LYS A 64 -8.47 -14.28 1.85
CA LYS A 64 -8.72 -13.63 0.55
C LYS A 64 -7.44 -13.40 -0.26
N ASN A 65 -6.28 -13.31 0.39
CA ASN A 65 -4.98 -13.02 -0.24
C ASN A 65 -3.94 -14.11 0.07
N PRO A 66 -3.95 -15.24 -0.67
CA PRO A 66 -3.03 -16.35 -0.43
C PRO A 66 -1.57 -15.95 -0.69
N ARG A 67 -0.65 -16.51 0.11
CA ARG A 67 0.80 -16.19 0.06
C ARG A 67 1.45 -16.39 -1.31
N ASN A 68 0.88 -17.25 -2.14
CA ASN A 68 1.41 -17.60 -3.46
C ASN A 68 0.80 -16.76 -4.60
N ALA A 69 -0.19 -15.91 -4.31
CA ALA A 69 -0.73 -14.99 -5.31
C ALA A 69 0.20 -13.79 -5.49
N PRO A 70 0.57 -13.43 -6.73
CA PRO A 70 1.30 -12.20 -6.99
C PRO A 70 0.46 -10.99 -6.58
N PRO A 71 1.08 -9.92 -6.05
CA PRO A 71 0.37 -8.67 -5.78
C PRO A 71 -0.12 -8.00 -7.08
N GLU A 72 -1.23 -7.27 -6.99
CA GLU A 72 -1.89 -6.65 -8.16
C GLU A 72 -1.00 -5.68 -8.94
N TRP A 73 -0.10 -4.98 -8.26
CA TRP A 73 0.80 -4.01 -8.92
C TRP A 73 1.75 -4.67 -9.94
N ILE A 74 1.88 -6.00 -9.93
CA ILE A 74 2.63 -6.73 -10.96
C ILE A 74 2.00 -6.55 -12.35
N GLU A 75 0.69 -6.29 -12.46
CA GLU A 75 0.04 -5.97 -13.74
C GLU A 75 0.71 -4.79 -14.47
N ILE A 76 1.24 -3.80 -13.73
CA ILE A 76 1.95 -2.63 -14.29
C ILE A 76 3.19 -3.06 -15.08
N PHE A 77 3.87 -4.11 -14.62
CA PHE A 77 5.07 -4.64 -15.27
C PHE A 77 4.75 -5.61 -16.41
N TYR A 78 3.61 -6.29 -16.35
CA TYR A 78 3.18 -7.25 -17.38
C TYR A 78 2.43 -6.61 -18.55
N GLY A 79 1.89 -5.39 -18.39
CA GLY A 79 1.17 -4.67 -19.45
C GLY A 79 -0.15 -5.30 -19.89
N LYS A 80 -0.64 -6.31 -19.15
CA LYS A 80 -1.91 -7.01 -19.37
C LYS A 80 -2.57 -7.31 -18.02
N LYS A 81 -3.89 -7.48 -18.02
CA LYS A 81 -4.63 -7.85 -16.81
C LYS A 81 -4.35 -9.31 -16.46
N LEU A 82 -4.09 -9.57 -15.19
CA LEU A 82 -3.89 -10.92 -14.67
C LEU A 82 -5.20 -11.43 -14.07
N PRO A 83 -5.45 -12.75 -14.06
CA PRO A 83 -6.63 -13.30 -13.43
C PRO A 83 -6.59 -13.01 -11.92
N ARG A 84 -7.67 -12.40 -11.42
CA ARG A 84 -7.81 -11.98 -10.02
C ARG A 84 -8.59 -13.00 -9.22
N THR A 85 -8.41 -12.98 -7.90
CA THR A 85 -9.20 -13.80 -6.97
C THR A 85 -10.66 -13.33 -7.00
N ILE A 86 -11.57 -14.23 -7.37
CA ILE A 86 -13.02 -13.97 -7.38
C ILE A 86 -13.56 -14.38 -6.02
N LEU A 87 -14.11 -13.42 -5.28
CA LEU A 87 -14.78 -13.66 -4.01
C LEU A 87 -16.26 -13.90 -4.28
N LEU A 88 -16.75 -15.09 -3.96
CA LEU A 88 -18.15 -15.47 -4.16
C LEU A 88 -18.85 -15.56 -2.81
N SER A 89 -19.96 -14.84 -2.66
CA SER A 89 -20.76 -14.83 -1.44
C SER A 89 -22.23 -15.06 -1.76
N SER A 90 -22.77 -16.18 -1.29
CA SER A 90 -24.18 -16.55 -1.48
C SER A 90 -25.20 -15.62 -0.81
N THR A 91 -24.74 -14.59 -0.09
CA THR A 91 -25.56 -13.58 0.62
C THR A 91 -25.50 -12.21 -0.06
N GLU A 92 -24.43 -11.91 -0.79
CA GLU A 92 -24.16 -10.57 -1.33
C GLU A 92 -24.19 -10.52 -2.87
N ASP A 93 -24.06 -11.66 -3.54
CA ASP A 93 -24.12 -11.73 -5.00
C ASP A 93 -25.58 -11.75 -5.50
N GLU A 94 -25.98 -10.70 -6.22
CA GLU A 94 -27.33 -10.54 -6.80
C GLU A 94 -27.66 -11.61 -7.88
N ASP A 95 -26.64 -12.23 -8.48
CA ASP A 95 -26.78 -13.23 -9.56
C ASP A 95 -26.96 -14.68 -9.06
N VAL A 96 -27.13 -14.88 -7.75
CA VAL A 96 -27.25 -16.21 -7.16
C VAL A 96 -28.69 -16.71 -7.20
N VAL A 97 -28.98 -17.58 -8.17
CA VAL A 97 -30.25 -18.32 -8.19
C VAL A 97 -30.19 -19.45 -7.16
N LYS A 98 -30.72 -19.20 -5.95
CA LYS A 98 -30.95 -20.25 -4.94
C LYS A 98 -32.20 -21.05 -5.30
N VAL A 99 -32.04 -22.22 -5.90
CA VAL A 99 -33.17 -23.14 -6.10
C VAL A 99 -33.29 -24.04 -4.87
N THR A 100 -34.34 -23.83 -4.07
CA THR A 100 -34.68 -24.70 -2.93
C THR A 100 -35.75 -25.70 -3.38
N THR A 101 -35.35 -26.95 -3.54
CA THR A 101 -36.25 -28.11 -3.72
C THR A 101 -36.24 -28.90 -2.41
N PRO A 102 -37.30 -29.63 -2.00
CA PRO A 102 -37.26 -30.40 -0.75
C PRO A 102 -36.01 -31.30 -0.75
N ASN A 103 -35.12 -31.11 0.23
CA ASN A 103 -33.81 -31.78 0.37
C ASN A 103 -32.65 -31.41 -0.58
N LYS A 104 -32.73 -30.37 -1.41
CA LYS A 104 -31.59 -29.92 -2.26
C LYS A 104 -31.45 -28.40 -2.32
N ILE A 105 -30.23 -27.92 -2.08
CA ILE A 105 -29.80 -26.54 -2.29
C ILE A 105 -28.86 -26.53 -3.49
N GLN A 106 -29.28 -25.88 -4.59
CA GLN A 106 -28.44 -25.68 -5.77
C GLN A 106 -28.10 -24.19 -5.90
N ILE A 107 -26.80 -23.89 -6.00
CA ILE A 107 -26.23 -22.55 -6.15
C ILE A 107 -25.45 -22.56 -7.46
N THR A 108 -25.90 -21.77 -8.44
CA THR A 108 -25.25 -21.66 -9.76
C THR A 108 -24.52 -20.32 -9.84
N TYR A 109 -23.25 -20.34 -10.25
CA TYR A 109 -22.44 -19.13 -10.48
C TYR A 109 -22.05 -19.06 -11.96
N GLY A 110 -22.24 -17.90 -12.59
CA GLY A 110 -21.72 -17.60 -13.92
C GLY A 110 -20.39 -16.87 -13.82
N PHE A 111 -19.37 -17.31 -14.56
CA PHE A 111 -18.08 -16.63 -14.62
C PHE A 111 -17.88 -15.98 -15.98
N ASN A 112 -17.69 -14.66 -15.99
CA ASN A 112 -17.21 -13.94 -17.17
C ASN A 112 -15.74 -13.57 -16.96
N TYR A 113 -14.90 -13.96 -17.91
CA TYR A 113 -13.45 -13.85 -17.82
C TYR A 113 -12.95 -12.85 -18.87
N GLU A 114 -12.96 -11.56 -18.51
CA GLU A 114 -12.36 -10.49 -19.32
C GLU A 114 -10.91 -10.22 -18.84
N TYR A 115 -9.93 -10.86 -19.48
CA TYR A 115 -8.51 -10.64 -19.24
C TYR A 115 -7.77 -10.28 -20.52
#